data_AF-A0A178VQF3-F1
#
_entry.id   AF-A0A178VQF3-F1
#
_cell.length_a   1.000
_cell.length_b   1.000
_cell.length_c   1.000
_cell.angle_alpha   90.00
_cell.angle_beta   90.00
_cell.angle_gamma   90.00
#
_symmetry.space_group_name_H-M   'P 1'
#
loop_
_entity.id
_entity.type
_entity.pdbx_description
1 polymer ?
#
loop_
_entity_poly.entity_id
_entity_poly.type
_entity_poly.pdbx_seq_one_letter_code
_entity_poly.pdbx_strand_id
1 'polypeptide(L)'
;MERWSGVLKIPLDATTSNYYRVAASLCLSSSKTLTVPSANAIFFHGDKVQDIGNHVIERLYDLQKVAEIIVSKFGNSVNAWVVEASVFNGPFAIYKDFVPSVNHMGAPKSYSPVGFPASSSIVSLLSSCLHEVLKEGTDVCLIDQIASVHHCPKTIVLGFSKGGVVMNQLMSEISSLDTNFAKTSMVEESTSQHEKIQIIPASKESFLNSISEVHYIDVGLNSSGAYITDHNVVQRISQRLARGADSLRIVIHGTPRQWCDELRGWIRKEKDELVRLLKAETENSGGKLQVCERFYFSDRLADLQMHFEIIDAMDVS
;
A
#
# COMPACT_ATOMS: atom_id res chain seq x y z
N MET A 1 4.49 -19.59 -12.41
CA MET A 1 4.85 -18.39 -13.21
C MET A 1 6.26 -18.03 -12.82
N GLU A 2 7.15 -17.83 -13.78
CA GLU A 2 8.50 -17.33 -13.47
C GLU A 2 8.42 -15.89 -12.98
N ARG A 3 9.44 -15.43 -12.24
CA ARG A 3 9.44 -14.09 -11.64
C ARG A 3 10.82 -13.47 -11.66
N TRP A 4 10.88 -12.17 -11.92
CA TRP A 4 12.03 -11.35 -11.58
C TRP A 4 11.92 -10.99 -10.10
N SER A 5 13.03 -11.00 -9.35
CA SER A 5 13.02 -10.60 -7.94
C SER A 5 14.33 -9.95 -7.56
N GLY A 6 14.26 -8.82 -6.88
CA GLY A 6 15.44 -8.05 -6.48
C GLY A 6 15.11 -6.88 -5.56
N VAL A 7 16.14 -6.30 -4.96
CA VAL A 7 16.03 -5.09 -4.13
C VAL A 7 16.71 -3.93 -4.84
N LEU A 8 15.93 -2.93 -5.21
CA LEU A 8 16.37 -1.74 -5.93
C LEU A 8 16.59 -0.58 -4.96
N LYS A 9 17.53 0.30 -5.31
CA LYS A 9 17.74 1.59 -4.64
C LYS A 9 17.30 2.70 -5.58
N ILE A 10 16.18 3.34 -5.27
CA ILE A 10 15.48 4.23 -6.18
C ILE A 10 15.39 5.65 -5.59
N PRO A 11 15.90 6.68 -6.29
CA PRO A 11 15.62 8.07 -5.93
C PRO A 11 14.18 8.40 -6.29
N LEU A 12 13.47 9.14 -5.43
CA LEU A 12 12.10 9.58 -5.73
C LEU A 12 12.07 10.81 -6.66
N ASP A 13 13.08 11.64 -6.54
CA ASP A 13 13.37 12.80 -7.39
C ASP A 13 14.89 12.84 -7.63
N ALA A 14 15.28 13.20 -8.85
CA ALA A 14 16.66 13.44 -9.27
C ALA A 14 17.41 14.46 -8.39
N THR A 15 16.69 15.35 -7.69
CA THR A 15 17.30 16.34 -6.79
C THR A 15 17.54 15.84 -5.36
N THR A 16 17.00 14.66 -4.99
CA THR A 16 17.08 14.15 -3.62
C THR A 16 18.29 13.24 -3.40
N SER A 17 18.95 13.38 -2.26
CA SER A 17 20.07 12.51 -1.86
C SER A 17 19.62 11.20 -1.21
N ASN A 18 18.34 11.07 -0.87
CA ASN A 18 17.79 9.89 -0.20
C ASN A 18 17.26 8.89 -1.21
N TYR A 19 17.47 7.61 -0.93
CA TYR A 19 17.05 6.51 -1.78
C TYR A 19 16.06 5.64 -1.02
N TYR A 20 15.00 5.23 -1.71
CA TYR A 20 14.12 4.19 -1.26
C TYR A 20 14.74 2.83 -1.57
N ARG A 21 14.68 1.91 -0.60
CA ARG A 21 14.92 0.49 -0.87
C ARG A 21 13.58 -0.16 -1.16
N VAL A 22 13.45 -0.71 -2.36
CA VAL A 22 12.23 -1.37 -2.81
C VAL A 22 12.56 -2.79 -3.22
N ALA A 23 12.06 -3.78 -2.48
CA ALA A 23 12.05 -5.15 -2.98
C ALA A 23 10.88 -5.30 -3.95
N ALA A 24 11.15 -5.81 -5.14
CA ALA A 24 10.14 -6.08 -6.14
C ALA A 24 10.19 -7.55 -6.53
N SER A 25 9.01 -8.16 -6.66
CA SER A 25 8.85 -9.49 -7.24
C SER A 25 7.81 -9.38 -8.35
N LEU A 26 8.24 -9.55 -9.59
CA LEU A 26 7.46 -9.21 -10.79
C LEU A 26 7.21 -10.45 -11.65
N CYS A 27 6.00 -10.59 -12.17
CA CYS A 27 5.58 -11.68 -13.04
C CYS A 27 6.35 -11.68 -14.36
N LEU A 28 6.87 -12.85 -14.75
CA LEU A 28 7.47 -13.11 -16.05
C LEU A 28 6.61 -14.08 -16.86
N SER A 29 6.57 -13.85 -18.17
CA SER A 29 6.06 -14.79 -19.17
C SER A 29 6.99 -16.00 -19.33
N SER A 30 6.57 -17.00 -20.11
CA SER A 30 7.43 -18.13 -20.48
C SER A 30 8.66 -17.73 -21.30
N SER A 31 8.63 -16.55 -21.95
CA SER A 31 9.77 -15.99 -22.67
C SER A 31 10.66 -15.09 -21.79
N LYS A 32 10.48 -15.13 -20.46
CA LYS A 32 11.24 -14.34 -19.48
C LYS A 32 11.10 -12.83 -19.64
N THR A 33 9.98 -12.40 -20.19
CA THR A 33 9.63 -10.99 -20.33
C THR A 33 8.56 -10.60 -19.31
N LEU A 34 8.58 -9.36 -18.82
CA LEU A 34 7.59 -8.88 -17.85
C LEU A 34 6.19 -8.97 -18.43
N THR A 35 5.25 -9.47 -17.63
CA THR A 35 3.84 -9.63 -18.03
C THR A 35 2.89 -8.85 -17.12
N VAL A 36 1.69 -8.57 -17.61
CA VAL A 36 0.65 -7.86 -16.86
C VAL A 36 0.22 -8.73 -15.67
N PRO A 37 0.34 -8.24 -14.43
CA PRO A 37 -0.13 -8.98 -13.27
C PRO A 37 -1.65 -8.89 -13.14
N SER A 38 -2.26 -9.78 -12.35
CA SER A 38 -3.66 -9.62 -11.95
C SER A 38 -3.86 -8.47 -10.95
N ALA A 39 -2.83 -8.18 -10.15
CA ALA A 39 -2.80 -7.05 -9.23
C ALA A 39 -1.37 -6.63 -8.88
N ASN A 40 -1.21 -5.41 -8.37
CA ASN A 40 -0.01 -4.93 -7.70
C ASN A 40 -0.28 -4.82 -6.19
N ALA A 41 0.45 -5.59 -5.39
CA ALA A 41 0.44 -5.50 -3.93
C ALA A 41 1.63 -4.64 -3.46
N ILE A 42 1.35 -3.51 -2.81
CA ILE A 42 2.33 -2.52 -2.39
C ILE A 42 2.35 -2.46 -0.88
N PHE A 43 3.43 -2.94 -0.28
CA PHE A 43 3.63 -3.03 1.16
C PHE A 43 4.59 -1.93 1.63
N PHE A 44 4.14 -1.07 2.53
CA PHE A 44 4.96 -0.11 3.24
C PHE A 44 5.41 -0.70 4.57
N HIS A 45 6.72 -0.80 4.75
CA HIS A 45 7.31 -1.33 5.98
C HIS A 45 7.18 -0.33 7.15
N GLY A 46 7.68 -0.75 8.31
CA GLY A 46 7.53 -0.08 9.58
C GLY A 46 8.81 0.54 10.12
N ASP A 47 8.78 0.79 11.43
CA ASP A 47 9.95 1.15 12.21
C ASP A 47 11.00 0.02 12.19
N LYS A 48 12.28 0.38 12.22
CA LYS A 48 13.37 -0.61 12.30
C LYS A 48 13.48 -1.17 13.70
N VAL A 49 13.84 -2.44 13.75
CA VAL A 49 14.39 -3.06 14.95
C VAL A 49 15.68 -3.75 14.53
N GLN A 50 16.81 -3.29 15.05
CA GLN A 50 18.14 -3.80 14.73
C GLN A 50 18.78 -4.47 15.95
N ASP A 51 19.65 -5.45 15.70
CA ASP A 51 20.58 -6.04 16.67
C ASP A 51 19.95 -6.67 17.93
N ILE A 52 18.72 -7.16 17.82
CA ILE A 52 18.01 -7.82 18.92
C ILE A 52 18.20 -9.35 18.96
N GLY A 53 18.85 -9.95 17.96
CA GLY A 53 19.11 -11.39 17.88
C GLY A 53 17.84 -12.26 17.73
N ASN A 54 16.72 -11.66 17.32
CA ASN A 54 15.47 -12.38 17.09
C ASN A 54 15.32 -12.71 15.60
N HIS A 55 15.57 -13.97 15.26
CA HIS A 55 15.53 -14.49 13.89
C HIS A 55 14.17 -14.29 13.17
N VAL A 56 13.05 -14.26 13.91
CA VAL A 56 11.73 -14.01 13.32
C VAL A 56 11.64 -12.56 12.85
N ILE A 57 12.04 -11.62 13.70
CA ILE A 57 12.04 -10.19 13.38
C ILE A 57 13.02 -9.89 12.25
N GLU A 58 14.24 -10.43 12.31
CA GLU A 58 15.25 -10.25 11.26
C GLU A 58 14.75 -10.74 9.90
N ARG A 59 14.11 -11.92 9.86
CA ARG A 59 13.50 -12.46 8.64
C ARG A 59 12.38 -11.57 8.10
N LEU A 60 11.56 -11.00 8.98
CA LEU A 60 10.39 -10.19 8.60
C LEU A 60 10.73 -8.71 8.38
N TYR A 61 11.95 -8.32 8.70
CA TYR A 61 12.55 -7.06 8.29
C TYR A 61 13.22 -7.15 6.92
N ASP A 62 13.58 -8.36 6.45
CA ASP A 62 14.09 -8.58 5.10
C ASP A 62 13.02 -8.30 4.04
N LEU A 63 13.28 -7.28 3.20
CA LEU A 63 12.31 -6.80 2.22
C LEU A 63 11.98 -7.85 1.14
N GLN A 64 12.96 -8.64 0.72
CA GLN A 64 12.76 -9.67 -0.29
C GLN A 64 11.92 -10.81 0.29
N LYS A 65 12.17 -11.17 1.55
CA LYS A 65 11.37 -12.17 2.25
C LYS A 65 9.93 -11.73 2.44
N VAL A 66 9.69 -10.46 2.78
CA VAL A 66 8.34 -9.90 2.83
C VAL A 66 7.69 -9.96 1.44
N ALA A 67 8.40 -9.66 0.36
CA ALA A 67 7.85 -9.76 -0.99
C ALA A 67 7.40 -11.19 -1.33
N GLU A 68 8.19 -12.20 -0.96
CA GLU A 68 7.82 -13.62 -1.10
C GLU A 68 6.54 -13.95 -0.32
N ILE A 69 6.43 -13.48 0.93
CA ILE A 69 5.24 -13.68 1.76
C ILE A 69 4.02 -13.06 1.09
N ILE A 70 4.12 -11.82 0.61
CA ILE A 70 3.02 -11.13 -0.10
C ILE A 70 2.58 -11.91 -1.33
N VAL A 71 3.50 -12.38 -2.17
CA VAL A 71 3.15 -13.22 -3.34
C VAL A 71 2.48 -14.51 -2.90
N SER A 72 2.95 -15.17 -1.83
CA SER A 72 2.34 -16.41 -1.34
C SER A 72 0.91 -16.21 -0.83
N LYS A 73 0.60 -15.02 -0.30
CA LYS A 73 -0.71 -14.66 0.25
C LYS A 73 -1.73 -14.30 -0.83
N PHE A 74 -1.31 -13.48 -1.80
CA PHE A 74 -2.23 -12.95 -2.84
C PHE A 74 -2.20 -13.75 -4.15
N GLY A 75 -1.23 -14.65 -4.32
CA GLY A 75 -1.14 -15.57 -5.44
C GLY A 75 -0.09 -15.21 -6.49
N ASN A 76 0.27 -16.21 -7.29
CA ASN A 76 1.41 -16.17 -8.19
C ASN A 76 1.29 -15.20 -9.38
N SER A 77 0.09 -14.67 -9.65
CA SER A 77 -0.16 -13.68 -10.71
C SER A 77 -0.06 -12.24 -10.24
N VAL A 78 0.18 -12.00 -8.95
CA VAL A 78 0.31 -10.66 -8.35
C VAL A 78 1.77 -10.21 -8.38
N ASN A 79 2.02 -8.94 -8.69
CA ASN A 79 3.32 -8.30 -8.46
C ASN A 79 3.38 -7.79 -7.02
N ALA A 80 4.52 -7.97 -6.35
CA ALA A 80 4.74 -7.48 -4.99
C ALA A 80 5.82 -6.40 -4.98
N TRP A 81 5.56 -5.31 -4.25
CA TRP A 81 6.45 -4.17 -4.07
C TRP A 81 6.55 -3.88 -2.57
N VAL A 82 7.72 -4.03 -1.96
CA VAL A 82 7.95 -3.80 -0.52
C VAL A 82 8.85 -2.59 -0.35
N VAL A 83 8.29 -1.51 0.20
CA VAL A 83 8.91 -0.18 0.32
C VAL A 83 9.37 0.07 1.75
N GLU A 84 10.69 0.15 1.94
CA GLU A 84 11.29 0.67 3.17
C GLU A 84 11.36 2.21 3.12
N ALA A 85 11.14 2.89 4.25
CA ALA A 85 11.32 4.35 4.31
C ALA A 85 12.73 4.75 3.86
N SER A 86 12.85 5.88 3.17
CA SER A 86 14.16 6.41 2.73
C SER A 86 14.93 7.09 3.86
N VAL A 87 14.25 7.48 4.93
CA VAL A 87 14.80 8.19 6.07
C VAL A 87 14.31 7.58 7.38
N PHE A 88 15.23 7.48 8.34
CA PHE A 88 14.95 7.05 9.71
C PHE A 88 15.54 8.04 10.71
N ASN A 89 14.87 8.18 11.85
CA ASN A 89 15.46 8.83 13.03
C ASN A 89 15.50 7.80 14.17
N GLY A 90 16.69 7.23 14.40
CA GLY A 90 16.82 6.02 15.21
C GLY A 90 15.99 4.88 14.58
N PRO A 91 15.10 4.21 15.34
CA PRO A 91 14.24 3.17 14.78
C PRO A 91 13.06 3.72 13.97
N PHE A 92 12.74 5.01 14.07
CA PHE A 92 11.49 5.54 13.55
C PHE A 92 11.56 5.80 12.04
N ALA A 93 10.70 5.13 11.27
CA ALA A 93 10.52 5.36 9.84
C ALA A 93 9.85 6.72 9.58
N ILE A 94 10.29 7.40 8.51
CA ILE A 94 9.77 8.72 8.14
C ILE A 94 9.34 8.69 6.67
N TYR A 95 8.03 8.64 6.43
CA TYR A 95 7.42 8.64 5.08
C TYR A 95 7.07 10.06 4.60
N LYS A 96 7.96 11.03 4.77
CA LYS A 96 7.68 12.45 4.48
C LYS A 96 7.32 12.74 3.02
N ASP A 97 7.83 11.94 2.08
CA ASP A 97 7.54 12.16 0.65
C ASP A 97 6.14 11.65 0.26
N PHE A 98 5.53 10.81 1.10
CA PHE A 98 4.14 10.36 0.95
C PHE A 98 3.22 11.17 1.86
N VAL A 99 3.68 11.50 3.06
CA VAL A 99 2.95 12.24 4.10
C VAL A 99 3.76 13.49 4.46
N PRO A 100 3.54 14.64 3.77
CA PRO A 100 4.41 15.81 3.90
C PRO A 100 4.48 16.41 5.31
N SER A 101 3.40 16.28 6.09
CA SER A 101 3.25 16.91 7.39
C SER A 101 3.56 15.93 8.53
N VAL A 102 4.83 15.60 8.74
CA VAL A 102 5.30 14.71 9.81
C VAL A 102 6.27 15.41 10.78
N ASN A 103 6.34 14.92 12.01
CA ASN A 103 7.35 15.33 12.98
C ASN A 103 8.67 14.53 12.81
N HIS A 104 9.65 14.78 13.67
CA HIS A 104 10.97 14.14 13.62
C HIS A 104 10.96 12.62 13.91
N MET A 105 9.84 12.05 14.39
CA MET A 105 9.64 10.61 14.59
C MET A 105 8.69 10.00 13.53
N GLY A 106 8.42 10.73 12.45
CA GLY A 106 7.53 10.31 11.38
C GLY A 106 6.05 10.27 11.76
N ALA A 107 5.65 10.81 12.92
CA ALA A 107 4.24 10.89 13.29
C ALA A 107 3.58 12.08 12.54
N PRO A 108 2.39 11.88 11.93
CA PRO A 108 1.73 12.90 11.15
C PRO A 108 1.10 13.96 12.06
N LYS A 109 1.18 15.23 11.64
CA LYS A 109 0.39 16.32 12.27
C LYS A 109 -1.03 16.34 11.69
N SER A 110 -1.17 16.00 10.42
CA SER A 110 -2.43 15.89 9.69
C SER A 110 -2.23 15.05 8.43
N TYR A 111 -3.32 14.48 7.94
CA TYR A 111 -3.40 13.88 6.60
C TYR A 111 -4.08 14.87 5.67
N SER A 112 -3.45 15.22 4.56
CA SER A 112 -3.93 16.27 3.65
C SER A 112 -3.94 15.75 2.22
N PRO A 113 -5.10 15.69 1.55
CA PRO A 113 -5.19 15.20 0.18
C PRO A 113 -4.66 16.21 -0.86
N VAL A 114 -4.37 17.44 -0.45
CA VAL A 114 -3.96 18.53 -1.36
C VAL A 114 -2.67 18.15 -2.07
N GLY A 115 -2.71 18.12 -3.41
CA GLY A 115 -1.56 17.77 -4.24
C GLY A 115 -1.31 16.26 -4.37
N PHE A 116 -2.13 15.40 -3.76
CA PHE A 116 -2.06 13.94 -3.88
C PHE A 116 -0.65 13.36 -3.62
N PRO A 117 -0.01 13.70 -2.48
CA PRO A 117 1.40 13.38 -2.25
C PRO A 117 1.68 11.87 -2.23
N ALA A 118 0.85 11.05 -1.59
CA ALA A 118 1.11 9.61 -1.50
C ALA A 118 0.95 8.93 -2.86
N SER A 119 -0.17 9.13 -3.56
CA SER A 119 -0.41 8.50 -4.86
C SER A 119 0.59 8.96 -5.93
N SER A 120 0.94 10.24 -5.97
CA SER A 120 1.95 10.77 -6.91
C SER A 120 3.33 10.17 -6.64
N SER A 121 3.75 10.13 -5.38
CA SER A 121 5.04 9.55 -4.98
C SER A 121 5.09 8.03 -5.25
N ILE A 122 4.00 7.30 -5.04
CA ILE A 122 3.93 5.87 -5.35
C ILE A 122 4.09 5.62 -6.84
N VAL A 123 3.34 6.34 -7.69
CA VAL A 123 3.44 6.18 -9.15
C VAL A 123 4.85 6.51 -9.64
N SER A 124 5.46 7.58 -9.13
CA SER A 124 6.84 7.93 -9.46
C SER A 124 7.84 6.84 -9.04
N LEU A 125 7.71 6.33 -7.81
CA LEU A 125 8.57 5.30 -7.25
C LEU A 125 8.48 4.00 -8.06
N LEU A 126 7.26 3.52 -8.32
CA LEU A 126 7.03 2.29 -9.08
C LEU A 126 7.52 2.42 -10.53
N SER A 127 7.29 3.58 -11.16
CA SER A 127 7.78 3.85 -12.52
C SER A 127 9.31 3.82 -12.59
N SER A 128 9.96 4.43 -11.60
CA SER A 128 11.42 4.42 -11.49
C SER A 128 11.95 3.01 -11.21
N CYS A 129 11.30 2.22 -10.34
CA CYS A 129 11.65 0.83 -10.13
C CYS A 129 11.57 0.02 -11.43
N LEU A 130 10.43 0.12 -12.13
CA LEU A 130 10.20 -0.61 -13.38
C LEU A 130 11.23 -0.24 -14.43
N HIS A 131 11.57 1.05 -14.56
CA HIS A 131 12.59 1.51 -15.48
C HIS A 131 13.98 0.91 -15.17
N GLU A 132 14.37 0.80 -13.90
CA GLU A 132 15.63 0.12 -13.54
C GLU A 132 15.62 -1.38 -13.86
N VAL A 133 14.50 -2.08 -13.64
CA VAL A 133 14.36 -3.51 -14.03
C VAL A 133 14.51 -3.69 -15.55
N LEU A 134 13.95 -2.77 -16.34
CA LEU A 134 14.07 -2.82 -17.80
C LEU A 134 15.50 -2.54 -18.28
N LYS A 135 16.26 -1.68 -17.60
CA LYS A 135 17.68 -1.45 -17.90
C LYS A 135 18.57 -2.67 -17.66
N GLU A 136 18.21 -3.53 -16.70
CA GLU A 136 18.93 -4.78 -16.43
C GLU A 136 18.77 -5.83 -17.55
N GLY A 137 18.09 -5.49 -18.65
CA GLY A 137 17.92 -6.36 -19.81
C GLY A 137 16.66 -7.23 -19.77
N THR A 138 15.70 -6.89 -18.90
CA THR A 138 14.39 -7.55 -18.88
C THR A 138 13.45 -6.87 -19.88
N ASP A 139 13.03 -7.57 -20.93
CA ASP A 139 12.06 -7.04 -21.90
C ASP A 139 10.61 -7.15 -21.38
N VAL A 140 9.69 -6.38 -21.95
CA VAL A 140 8.24 -6.47 -21.67
C VAL A 140 7.58 -7.36 -22.71
N CYS A 141 6.72 -8.30 -22.26
CA CYS A 141 5.98 -9.20 -23.14
C CYS A 141 4.90 -8.43 -23.89
N LEU A 142 5.19 -7.93 -25.10
CA LEU A 142 4.16 -7.38 -26.00
C LEU A 142 3.11 -8.46 -26.29
N ILE A 143 1.93 -8.38 -25.67
CA ILE A 143 0.82 -9.28 -25.97
C ILE A 143 0.12 -8.75 -27.22
N ASP A 144 0.04 -9.57 -28.28
CA ASP A 144 -0.75 -9.29 -29.47
C ASP A 144 -2.25 -9.19 -29.13
N GLN A 145 -2.79 -8.02 -29.41
CA GLN A 145 -4.09 -7.39 -29.11
C GLN A 145 -5.43 -8.13 -29.36
N ILE A 146 -5.53 -9.44 -29.58
CA ILE A 146 -6.82 -9.99 -30.09
C ILE A 146 -7.87 -10.32 -29.00
N ALA A 147 -7.56 -10.22 -27.69
CA ALA A 147 -8.53 -10.63 -26.65
C ALA A 147 -8.66 -9.80 -25.36
N SER A 148 -7.96 -8.67 -25.18
CA SER A 148 -7.92 -7.99 -23.88
C SER A 148 -8.53 -6.58 -23.93
N VAL A 149 -9.80 -6.47 -23.55
CA VAL A 149 -10.41 -5.21 -23.11
C VAL A 149 -9.57 -4.63 -21.96
N HIS A 150 -8.97 -3.44 -22.15
CA HIS A 150 -8.53 -2.48 -21.12
C HIS A 150 -8.36 -2.99 -19.68
N HIS A 151 -7.49 -3.99 -19.43
CA HIS A 151 -7.31 -4.51 -18.07
C HIS A 151 -6.15 -3.80 -17.37
N CYS A 152 -6.48 -2.76 -16.60
CA CYS A 152 -5.56 -2.20 -15.61
C CYS A 152 -5.53 -3.15 -14.40
N PRO A 153 -4.36 -3.65 -13.96
CA PRO A 153 -4.27 -4.48 -12.77
C PRO A 153 -4.84 -3.77 -11.54
N LYS A 154 -5.53 -4.53 -10.68
CA LYS A 154 -5.97 -3.99 -9.38
C LYS A 154 -4.76 -3.60 -8.52
N THR A 155 -4.97 -2.69 -7.60
CA THR A 155 -3.98 -2.34 -6.58
C THR A 155 -4.45 -2.76 -5.20
N ILE A 156 -3.53 -3.33 -4.44
CA ILE A 156 -3.68 -3.70 -3.03
C ILE A 156 -2.59 -2.94 -2.28
N VAL A 157 -2.96 -2.15 -1.29
CA VAL A 157 -1.98 -1.40 -0.48
C VAL A 157 -1.97 -1.91 0.96
N LEU A 158 -0.78 -2.09 1.51
CA LEU A 158 -0.58 -2.60 2.86
C LEU A 158 0.36 -1.66 3.62
N GLY A 159 -0.02 -1.28 4.83
CA GLY A 159 0.81 -0.46 5.72
C GLY A 159 1.10 -1.19 7.01
N PHE A 160 2.35 -1.60 7.21
CA PHE A 160 2.80 -2.26 8.42
C PHE A 160 3.39 -1.25 9.42
N SER A 161 2.97 -1.31 10.69
CA SER A 161 3.52 -0.46 11.75
C SER A 161 3.44 1.03 11.35
N LYS A 162 4.57 1.72 11.19
CA LYS A 162 4.63 3.10 10.69
C LYS A 162 4.09 3.27 9.27
N GLY A 163 4.17 2.26 8.41
CA GLY A 163 3.62 2.29 7.06
C GLY A 163 2.11 2.58 7.00
N GLY A 164 1.39 2.38 8.12
CA GLY A 164 -0.02 2.77 8.26
C GLY A 164 -0.30 4.27 8.04
N VAL A 165 0.68 5.15 8.25
CA VAL A 165 0.50 6.59 7.96
C VAL A 165 0.32 6.84 6.46
N VAL A 166 0.94 6.02 5.61
CA VAL A 166 0.74 6.10 4.15
C VAL A 166 -0.66 5.65 3.80
N MET A 167 -1.20 4.63 4.48
CA MET A 167 -2.59 4.18 4.26
C MET A 167 -3.57 5.28 4.60
N ASN A 168 -3.41 5.94 5.75
CA ASN A 168 -4.26 7.07 6.14
C ASN A 168 -4.18 8.21 5.11
N GLN A 169 -2.98 8.55 4.64
CA GLN A 169 -2.82 9.57 3.61
C GLN A 169 -3.51 9.18 2.28
N LEU A 170 -3.40 7.92 1.85
CA LEU A 170 -4.10 7.41 0.68
C LEU A 170 -5.62 7.46 0.86
N MET A 171 -6.14 7.11 2.02
CA MET A 171 -7.57 7.20 2.32
C MET A 171 -8.08 8.64 2.23
N SER A 172 -7.30 9.62 2.72
CA SER A 172 -7.62 11.04 2.51
C SER A 172 -7.64 11.41 1.02
N GLU A 173 -6.67 10.92 0.23
CA GLU A 173 -6.61 11.16 -1.21
C GLU A 173 -7.76 10.51 -1.99
N ILE A 174 -8.12 9.26 -1.69
CA ILE A 174 -9.29 8.57 -2.26
C ILE A 174 -10.56 9.38 -1.98
N SER A 175 -10.71 9.93 -0.78
CA SER A 175 -11.87 10.74 -0.39
C SER A 175 -11.99 12.07 -1.15
N SER A 176 -10.91 12.51 -1.78
CA SER A 176 -10.82 13.79 -2.49
C SER A 176 -10.71 13.65 -4.00
N LEU A 177 -10.72 12.42 -4.51
CA LEU A 177 -10.68 12.16 -5.94
C LEU A 177 -12.06 12.42 -6.58
N ASP A 178 -12.10 13.35 -7.52
CA ASP A 178 -13.33 13.70 -8.24
C ASP A 178 -13.86 12.52 -9.06
N THR A 179 -15.12 12.15 -8.84
CA THR A 179 -15.76 11.03 -9.54
C THR A 179 -16.07 11.34 -11.01
N ASN A 180 -16.06 12.62 -11.41
CA ASN A 180 -16.37 13.05 -12.78
C ASN A 180 -15.29 12.62 -13.81
N PHE A 181 -14.06 12.38 -13.36
CA PHE A 181 -12.96 11.97 -14.25
C PHE A 181 -13.01 10.50 -14.69
N ALA A 182 -13.77 9.64 -13.98
CA ALA A 182 -13.92 8.24 -14.34
C ALA A 182 -14.69 8.04 -15.67
N LYS A 183 -15.45 9.06 -16.13
CA LYS A 183 -16.12 9.03 -17.44
C LYS A 183 -15.32 9.69 -18.56
N THR A 184 -14.44 10.64 -18.25
CA THR A 184 -13.68 11.39 -19.26
C THR A 184 -12.41 10.64 -19.70
N SER A 185 -11.90 9.68 -18.93
CA SER A 185 -10.72 8.88 -19.31
C SER A 185 -10.97 7.87 -20.44
N MET A 186 -12.20 7.80 -20.99
CA MET A 186 -12.50 7.03 -22.21
C MET A 186 -12.37 7.86 -23.50
N VAL A 187 -12.15 9.17 -23.41
CA VAL A 187 -12.03 10.07 -24.57
C VAL A 187 -10.87 11.02 -24.31
N GLU A 188 -9.83 10.95 -25.15
CA GLU A 188 -8.62 11.81 -25.16
C GLU A 188 -7.38 11.25 -24.43
N GLU A 189 -6.64 10.39 -25.14
CA GLU A 189 -5.26 10.73 -25.54
C GLU A 189 -4.91 9.94 -26.81
N SER A 190 -5.45 10.40 -27.93
CA SER A 190 -5.03 9.98 -29.26
C SER A 190 -3.75 10.71 -29.65
N THR A 191 -2.59 10.28 -29.14
CA THR A 191 -1.30 10.59 -29.79
C THR A 191 -0.21 9.58 -29.38
N SER A 192 0.35 8.91 -30.39
CA SER A 192 1.45 7.93 -30.39
C SER A 192 1.07 6.45 -30.12
N GLN A 193 1.09 5.68 -31.22
CA GLN A 193 0.83 4.25 -31.32
C GLN A 193 1.99 3.40 -30.75
N HIS A 194 2.21 3.47 -29.44
CA HIS A 194 2.83 2.38 -28.69
C HIS A 194 1.93 2.09 -27.49
N GLU A 195 1.07 1.09 -27.64
CA GLU A 195 0.20 0.63 -26.57
C GLU A 195 1.05 0.08 -25.44
N LYS A 196 1.26 0.92 -24.43
CA LYS A 196 2.04 0.57 -23.23
C LYS A 196 1.26 -0.47 -22.44
N ILE A 197 1.89 -1.62 -22.27
CA ILE A 197 1.51 -2.61 -21.27
C ILE A 197 1.56 -1.95 -19.88
N GLN A 198 0.41 -1.82 -19.24
CA GLN A 198 0.30 -1.18 -17.92
C GLN A 198 0.56 -2.22 -16.82
N ILE A 199 1.83 -2.56 -16.59
CA ILE A 199 2.26 -3.37 -15.44
C ILE A 199 1.91 -2.63 -14.13
N ILE A 200 2.00 -1.31 -14.14
CA ILE A 200 1.67 -0.40 -13.04
C ILE A 200 0.74 0.73 -13.54
N PRO A 201 -0.01 1.39 -12.65
CA PRO A 201 -0.79 2.56 -13.01
C PRO A 201 0.07 3.72 -13.53
N ALA A 202 -0.38 4.40 -14.59
CA ALA A 202 0.40 5.44 -15.27
C ALA A 202 0.26 6.84 -14.64
N SER A 203 -0.82 7.07 -13.87
CA SER A 203 -1.10 8.34 -13.19
C SER A 203 -1.62 8.11 -11.77
N LYS A 204 -1.56 9.14 -10.93
CA LYS A 204 -2.13 9.11 -9.57
C LYS A 204 -3.63 8.82 -9.57
N GLU A 205 -4.39 9.32 -10.55
CA GLU A 205 -5.82 9.04 -10.69
C GLU A 205 -6.07 7.57 -11.04
N SER A 206 -5.33 7.04 -12.03
CA SER A 206 -5.42 5.61 -12.39
C SER A 206 -5.01 4.71 -11.21
N PHE A 207 -4.01 5.13 -10.44
CA PHE A 207 -3.56 4.45 -9.23
C PHE A 207 -4.67 4.41 -8.19
N LEU A 208 -5.21 5.56 -7.77
CA LEU A 208 -6.27 5.65 -6.77
C LEU A 208 -7.55 4.92 -7.22
N ASN A 209 -7.89 4.97 -8.51
CA ASN A 209 -9.02 4.23 -9.06
C ASN A 209 -8.81 2.71 -9.05
N SER A 210 -7.56 2.24 -9.18
CA SER A 210 -7.24 0.81 -9.16
C SER A 210 -7.20 0.20 -7.76
N ILE A 211 -7.15 1.00 -6.69
CA ILE A 211 -7.09 0.50 -5.30
C ILE A 211 -8.39 -0.22 -4.97
N SER A 212 -8.28 -1.53 -4.76
CA SER A 212 -9.40 -2.41 -4.40
C SER A 212 -9.33 -2.89 -2.96
N GLU A 213 -8.12 -2.94 -2.36
CA GLU A 213 -7.92 -3.38 -0.98
C GLU A 213 -6.90 -2.50 -0.24
N VAL A 214 -7.19 -2.20 1.03
CA VAL A 214 -6.32 -1.47 1.96
C VAL A 214 -6.15 -2.29 3.23
N HIS A 215 -4.92 -2.66 3.55
CA HIS A 215 -4.58 -3.44 4.74
C HIS A 215 -3.79 -2.60 5.74
N TYR A 216 -4.35 -2.41 6.92
CA TYR A 216 -3.64 -1.90 8.09
C TYR A 216 -3.05 -3.08 8.84
N ILE A 217 -1.73 -3.17 8.97
CA ILE A 217 -1.05 -4.30 9.61
C ILE A 217 -0.33 -3.82 10.86
N ASP A 218 -0.91 -4.15 12.02
CA ASP A 218 -0.38 -3.84 13.36
C ASP A 218 0.13 -2.39 13.47
N VAL A 219 -0.66 -1.48 12.92
CA VAL A 219 -0.32 -0.05 12.83
C VAL A 219 -0.30 0.55 14.22
N GLY A 220 0.76 1.29 14.50
CA GLY A 220 0.96 1.96 15.78
C GLY A 220 1.82 3.21 15.66
N LEU A 221 1.52 4.19 16.51
CA LEU A 221 2.25 5.45 16.64
C LEU A 221 2.47 5.77 18.11
N ASN A 222 3.47 6.62 18.39
CA ASN A 222 3.72 7.17 19.73
C ASN A 222 2.91 8.45 20.00
N SER A 223 1.91 8.73 19.18
CA SER A 223 0.94 9.83 19.29
C SER A 223 -0.37 9.42 18.63
N SER A 224 -1.41 10.27 18.75
CA SER A 224 -2.63 10.15 17.96
C SER A 224 -2.37 10.21 16.45
N GLY A 225 -3.34 9.73 15.67
CA GLY A 225 -3.32 9.70 14.21
C GLY A 225 -2.88 8.37 13.62
N ALA A 226 -2.92 7.27 14.38
CA ALA A 226 -2.61 5.93 13.90
C ALA A 226 -3.68 5.43 12.91
N TYR A 227 -4.93 5.83 13.09
CA TYR A 227 -6.04 5.56 12.18
C TYR A 227 -6.85 6.84 11.92
N ILE A 228 -7.49 6.94 10.74
CA ILE A 228 -8.39 8.06 10.44
C ILE A 228 -9.64 7.97 11.29
N THR A 229 -9.96 9.07 11.98
CA THR A 229 -11.21 9.25 12.72
C THR A 229 -12.08 10.38 12.14
N ASP A 230 -11.70 10.96 11.00
CA ASP A 230 -12.49 11.99 10.32
C ASP A 230 -13.65 11.35 9.55
N HIS A 231 -14.86 11.54 10.06
CA HIS A 231 -16.10 11.09 9.44
C HIS A 231 -16.24 11.57 7.99
N ASN A 232 -15.81 12.80 7.68
CA ASN A 232 -15.96 13.37 6.35
C ASN A 232 -15.11 12.64 5.30
N VAL A 233 -13.98 12.05 5.70
CA VAL A 233 -13.12 11.26 4.82
C VAL A 233 -13.86 9.97 4.45
N VAL A 234 -14.33 9.23 5.46
CA VAL A 234 -15.03 7.95 5.27
C VAL A 234 -16.34 8.12 4.50
N GLN A 235 -17.13 9.15 4.84
CA GLN A 235 -18.36 9.49 4.14
C GLN A 235 -18.11 9.83 2.66
N ARG A 236 -17.07 10.60 2.35
CA ARG A 236 -16.75 10.95 0.94
C ARG A 236 -16.30 9.74 0.14
N ILE A 237 -15.55 8.81 0.74
CA ILE A 237 -15.21 7.52 0.11
C ILE A 237 -16.49 6.76 -0.23
N SER A 238 -17.40 6.60 0.74
CA SER A 238 -18.69 5.94 0.56
C SER A 238 -19.51 6.55 -0.58
N GLN A 239 -19.65 7.88 -0.60
CA GLN A 239 -20.34 8.60 -1.68
C GLN A 239 -19.70 8.36 -3.05
N ARG A 240 -18.36 8.33 -3.14
CA ARG A 240 -17.65 8.03 -4.38
C ARG A 240 -17.97 6.61 -4.89
N LEU A 241 -17.99 5.62 -3.99
CA LEU A 241 -18.34 4.23 -4.31
C LEU A 241 -19.79 4.11 -4.79
N ALA A 242 -20.73 4.78 -4.10
CA ALA A 242 -22.14 4.84 -4.48
C ALA A 242 -22.37 5.48 -5.86
N ARG A 243 -21.53 6.46 -6.24
CA ARG A 243 -21.59 7.16 -7.53
C ARG A 243 -20.98 6.39 -8.70
N GLY A 244 -20.48 5.17 -8.47
CA GLY A 244 -20.07 4.26 -9.54
C GLY A 244 -18.61 3.83 -9.50
N ALA A 245 -17.80 4.27 -8.53
CA ALA A 245 -16.46 3.70 -8.37
C ALA A 245 -16.51 2.21 -7.97
N ASP A 246 -15.41 1.51 -8.23
CA ASP A 246 -15.22 0.10 -7.89
C ASP A 246 -15.21 -0.12 -6.39
N SER A 247 -15.56 -1.33 -5.95
CA SER A 247 -15.60 -1.71 -4.53
C SER A 247 -14.24 -1.54 -3.84
N LEU A 248 -14.27 -1.12 -2.58
CA LEU A 248 -13.10 -0.97 -1.73
C LEU A 248 -13.26 -1.84 -0.49
N ARG A 249 -12.29 -2.73 -0.27
CA ARG A 249 -12.19 -3.54 0.94
C ARG A 249 -11.11 -2.99 1.85
N ILE A 250 -11.40 -2.88 3.14
CA ILE A 250 -10.47 -2.41 4.16
C ILE A 250 -10.34 -3.49 5.22
N VAL A 251 -9.10 -3.94 5.46
CA VAL A 251 -8.82 -4.97 6.46
C VAL A 251 -7.88 -4.41 7.51
N ILE A 252 -8.25 -4.60 8.77
CA ILE A 252 -7.51 -4.10 9.91
C ILE A 252 -7.01 -5.30 10.70
N HIS A 253 -5.71 -5.53 10.60
CA HIS A 253 -4.98 -6.61 11.26
C HIS A 253 -4.26 -6.07 12.48
N GLY A 254 -4.34 -6.75 13.62
CA GLY A 254 -3.55 -6.35 14.77
C GLY A 254 -3.36 -7.42 15.82
N THR A 255 -2.46 -7.11 16.73
CA THR A 255 -2.00 -7.99 17.80
C THR A 255 -2.24 -7.35 19.16
N PRO A 256 -2.15 -8.11 20.27
CA PRO A 256 -2.14 -7.55 21.62
C PRO A 256 -1.09 -6.45 21.79
N ARG A 257 0.06 -6.53 21.10
CA ARG A 257 1.14 -5.55 21.20
C ARG A 257 0.71 -4.12 20.86
N GLN A 258 -0.24 -3.94 19.94
CA GLN A 258 -0.76 -2.61 19.58
C GLN A 258 -2.15 -2.35 20.18
N TRP A 259 -3.05 -3.33 20.14
CA TRP A 259 -4.46 -3.10 20.52
C TRP A 259 -4.72 -3.27 22.02
N CYS A 260 -3.82 -3.88 22.76
CA CYS A 260 -3.90 -4.04 24.22
C CYS A 260 -2.83 -3.22 24.97
N ASP A 261 -2.15 -2.29 24.28
CA ASP A 261 -1.14 -1.43 24.90
C ASP A 261 -1.82 -0.32 25.72
N GLU A 262 -1.78 -0.45 27.06
CA GLU A 262 -2.39 0.50 27.99
C GLU A 262 -1.78 1.90 27.91
N LEU A 263 -0.47 1.99 27.63
CA LEU A 263 0.24 3.26 27.50
C LEU A 263 -0.10 3.98 26.19
N ARG A 264 -0.54 3.23 25.18
CA ARG A 264 -0.91 3.73 23.85
C ARG A 264 -2.36 3.43 23.51
N GLY A 265 -3.25 3.54 24.50
CA GLY A 265 -4.68 3.23 24.36
C GLY A 265 -5.44 4.02 23.29
N TRP A 266 -4.86 5.12 22.76
CA TRP A 266 -5.42 5.83 21.60
C TRP A 266 -5.42 4.96 20.34
N ILE A 267 -4.45 4.06 20.15
CA ILE A 267 -4.34 3.21 18.95
C ILE A 267 -5.62 2.38 18.80
N ARG A 268 -6.04 1.70 19.88
CA ARG A 268 -7.29 0.93 19.89
C ARG A 268 -8.51 1.84 19.70
N LYS A 269 -8.57 2.98 20.39
CA LYS A 269 -9.71 3.91 20.28
C LYS A 269 -9.89 4.43 18.85
N GLU A 270 -8.81 4.85 18.21
CA GLU A 270 -8.84 5.34 16.82
C GLU A 270 -9.19 4.21 15.83
N LYS A 271 -8.66 3.00 16.05
CA LYS A 271 -9.01 1.81 15.27
C LYS A 271 -10.50 1.45 15.41
N ASP A 272 -11.02 1.42 16.65
CA ASP A 272 -12.43 1.15 16.93
C ASP A 272 -13.33 2.21 16.28
N GLU A 273 -12.93 3.48 16.30
CA GLU A 273 -13.66 4.56 15.65
C GLU A 273 -13.63 4.45 14.12
N LEU A 274 -12.47 4.19 13.50
CA LEU A 274 -12.38 3.96 12.05
C LEU A 274 -13.32 2.82 11.62
N VAL A 275 -13.28 1.70 12.33
CA VAL A 275 -14.16 0.55 12.07
C VAL A 275 -15.62 0.94 12.17
N ARG A 276 -16.00 1.67 13.21
CA ARG A 276 -17.38 2.14 13.42
C ARG A 276 -17.84 3.00 12.24
N LEU A 277 -17.00 3.95 11.81
CA LEU A 277 -17.26 4.82 10.66
C LEU A 277 -17.42 4.01 9.36
N LEU A 278 -16.52 3.07 9.09
CA LEU A 278 -16.56 2.22 7.89
C LEU A 278 -17.81 1.33 7.85
N LYS A 279 -18.19 0.73 9.00
CA LYS A 279 -19.41 -0.09 9.12
C LYS A 279 -20.66 0.77 8.87
N ALA A 280 -20.72 1.97 9.44
CA ALA A 280 -21.84 2.88 9.24
C ALA A 280 -22.05 3.30 7.77
N GLU A 281 -20.96 3.39 7.01
CA GLU A 281 -21.00 3.80 5.60
C GLU A 281 -21.12 2.63 4.60
N THR A 282 -21.15 1.38 5.08
CA THR A 282 -21.27 0.20 4.22
C THR A 282 -22.57 0.20 3.42
N GLU A 283 -23.72 0.49 4.07
CA GLU A 283 -25.02 0.55 3.40
C GLU A 283 -25.11 1.73 2.41
N ASN A 284 -24.59 2.90 2.80
CA ASN A 284 -24.56 4.10 1.96
C ASN A 284 -23.79 3.88 0.65
N SER A 285 -22.76 3.04 0.68
CA SER A 285 -21.99 2.66 -0.51
C SER A 285 -22.66 1.59 -1.39
N GLY A 286 -23.83 1.07 -0.99
CA GLY A 286 -24.48 -0.07 -1.64
C GLY A 286 -23.74 -1.39 -1.43
N GLY A 287 -23.05 -1.55 -0.29
CA GLY A 287 -22.24 -2.74 0.03
C GLY A 287 -20.88 -2.79 -0.69
N LYS A 288 -20.50 -1.73 -1.40
CA LYS A 288 -19.21 -1.63 -2.10
C LYS A 288 -18.04 -1.30 -1.19
N LEU A 289 -18.29 -0.65 -0.05
CA LEU A 289 -17.32 -0.46 1.02
C LEU A 289 -17.42 -1.64 1.98
N GLN A 290 -16.34 -2.40 2.13
CA GLN A 290 -16.30 -3.56 3.02
C GLN A 290 -15.21 -3.36 4.07
N VAL A 291 -15.50 -3.76 5.31
CA VAL A 291 -14.55 -3.66 6.42
C VAL A 291 -14.44 -4.98 7.17
N CYS A 292 -13.22 -5.41 7.45
CA CYS A 292 -12.90 -6.63 8.19
C CYS A 292 -11.87 -6.33 9.28
N GLU A 293 -12.05 -6.93 10.45
CA GLU A 293 -11.09 -6.87 11.56
C GLU A 293 -10.56 -8.27 11.83
N ARG A 294 -9.25 -8.39 12.01
CA ARG A 294 -8.59 -9.66 12.32
C ARG A 294 -7.62 -9.46 13.48
N PHE A 295 -7.89 -10.14 14.60
CA PHE A 295 -7.08 -10.08 15.81
C PHE A 295 -6.26 -11.36 15.93
N TYR A 296 -4.93 -11.22 15.99
CA TYR A 296 -3.99 -12.34 15.98
C TYR A 296 -3.31 -12.50 17.33
N PHE A 297 -2.91 -13.73 17.67
CA PHE A 297 -2.13 -14.04 18.87
C PHE A 297 -2.81 -13.63 20.19
N SER A 298 -4.14 -13.64 20.25
CA SER A 298 -4.92 -13.21 21.43
C SER A 298 -4.67 -14.07 22.68
N ASP A 299 -4.09 -15.25 22.49
CA ASP A 299 -3.70 -16.22 23.51
C ASP A 299 -2.29 -16.01 24.07
N ARG A 300 -1.52 -15.08 23.50
CA ARG A 300 -0.13 -14.77 23.88
C ARG A 300 -0.03 -13.42 24.60
N LEU A 301 0.94 -13.31 25.51
CA LEU A 301 1.32 -12.02 26.09
C LEU A 301 1.96 -11.12 25.03
N ALA A 302 1.66 -9.83 25.07
CA ALA A 302 2.20 -8.84 24.14
C ALA A 302 3.74 -8.84 24.15
N ASP A 303 4.35 -9.05 22.98
CA ASP A 303 5.79 -9.01 22.79
C ASP A 303 6.16 -8.28 21.48
N LEU A 304 7.44 -8.01 21.27
CA LEU A 304 7.89 -7.36 20.03
C LEU A 304 7.87 -8.32 18.83
N GLN A 305 7.98 -9.62 19.05
CA GLN A 305 8.01 -10.60 17.96
C GLN A 305 6.67 -10.64 17.24
N MET A 306 5.55 -10.71 17.97
CA MET A 306 4.21 -10.75 17.38
C MET A 306 3.92 -9.54 16.50
N HIS A 307 4.52 -8.38 16.81
CA HIS A 307 4.43 -7.19 15.98
C HIS A 307 4.88 -7.47 14.55
N PHE A 308 5.97 -8.21 14.37
CA PHE A 308 6.46 -8.58 13.04
C PHE A 308 5.83 -9.87 12.54
N GLU A 309 5.66 -10.88 13.40
CA GLU A 309 5.13 -12.22 13.10
C GLU A 309 3.75 -12.17 12.43
N ILE A 310 2.96 -11.11 12.69
CA ILE A 310 1.69 -10.86 12.00
C ILE A 310 1.84 -10.75 10.47
N ILE A 311 2.99 -10.36 9.93
CA ILE A 311 3.24 -10.30 8.48
C ILE A 311 3.10 -11.70 7.85
N ASP A 312 3.54 -12.76 8.55
CA ASP A 312 3.27 -14.13 8.10
C ASP A 312 1.85 -14.57 8.43
N ALA A 313 1.36 -14.24 9.63
CA ALA A 313 0.10 -14.76 10.13
C ALA A 313 -1.12 -14.13 9.43
N MET A 314 -0.97 -12.94 8.84
CA MET A 314 -2.10 -12.21 8.28
C MET A 314 -2.82 -13.02 7.22
N ASP A 315 -4.13 -13.13 7.38
CA ASP A 315 -5.03 -13.74 6.41
C ASP A 315 -5.63 -12.65 5.53
N VAL A 316 -5.34 -12.75 4.23
CA VAL A 316 -5.75 -11.79 3.21
C VAL A 316 -7.02 -12.22 2.47
N SER A 317 -7.52 -13.45 2.74
CA SER A 317 -8.79 -13.93 2.20
C SER A 317 -9.98 -13.10 2.67
#